data_AF-A0A961YLR8-F1
#
_entry.id   AF-A0A961YLR8-F1
#
_cell.length_a   1.000
_cell.length_b   1.000
_cell.length_c   1.000
_cell.angle_alpha   90.00
_cell.angle_beta   90.00
_cell.angle_gamma   90.00
#
_symmetry.space_group_name_H-M   'P 1'
#
loop_
_entity.id
_entity.type
_entity.pdbx_description
1 polymer ?
#
loop_
_entity_poly.entity_id
_entity_poly.type
_entity_poly.pdbx_seq_one_letter_code
_entity_poly.pdbx_strand_id
1 'polypeptide(L)'
;MRPAAGIAALFSGMLLSAAAGAEDYPYSGYFATGLPDESLDDTRLSCANGFFRQGTDGSFVNYHLDAARYDSDGTIRYVRYGAGLCTLLDDKRTEACKMEFSTEPQEIGEIYVDVIESVDPDRILLAYFDTIPEAWAYIAGKTARPDLTTFVRCTGFTDAAMSGHLTEEVSGLSIDDRDAVMSPEFNETSRARMKGILDQLVPNP
;
A
#
# COMPACT_ATOMS: atom_id res chain seq x y z
N MET A 1 -29.72 -22.23 61.79
CA MET A 1 -30.40 -21.87 60.54
C MET A 1 -29.36 -21.27 59.59
N ARG A 2 -29.13 -21.92 58.45
CA ARG A 2 -28.37 -21.42 57.29
C ARG A 2 -29.30 -20.51 56.45
N PRO A 3 -28.84 -19.78 55.40
CA PRO A 3 -27.53 -19.19 55.10
C PRO A 3 -27.66 -17.75 54.50
N ALA A 4 -26.54 -17.09 54.18
CA ALA A 4 -26.50 -16.18 53.03
C ALA A 4 -25.08 -16.21 52.42
N ALA A 5 -24.94 -17.00 51.36
CA ALA A 5 -23.76 -17.03 50.51
C ALA A 5 -23.87 -15.87 49.51
N GLY A 6 -22.92 -14.93 49.57
CA GLY A 6 -22.76 -13.88 48.57
C GLY A 6 -21.74 -14.32 47.52
N ILE A 7 -22.23 -14.63 46.32
CA ILE A 7 -21.41 -14.91 45.14
C ILE A 7 -20.87 -13.56 44.63
N ALA A 8 -19.57 -13.32 44.80
CA ALA A 8 -18.87 -12.22 44.15
C ALA A 8 -18.49 -12.66 42.72
N ALA A 9 -19.30 -12.27 41.74
CA ALA A 9 -18.95 -12.39 40.33
C ALA A 9 -17.88 -11.33 40.00
N LEU A 10 -16.63 -11.78 39.87
CA LEU A 10 -15.58 -10.98 39.25
C LEU A 10 -15.89 -10.89 37.75
N PHE A 11 -16.32 -9.70 37.33
CA PHE A 11 -16.38 -9.31 35.93
C PHE A 11 -14.96 -9.33 35.35
N SER A 12 -14.65 -10.38 34.58
CA SER A 12 -13.53 -10.36 33.65
C SER A 12 -13.78 -9.26 32.63
N GLY A 13 -13.15 -8.11 32.85
CA GLY A 13 -13.03 -7.06 31.85
C GLY A 13 -12.20 -7.57 30.68
N MET A 14 -12.86 -8.17 29.70
CA MET A 14 -12.31 -8.24 28.34
C MET A 14 -12.26 -6.80 27.84
N LEU A 15 -11.09 -6.18 28.01
CA LEU A 15 -10.66 -5.09 27.16
C LEU A 15 -10.67 -5.65 25.73
N LEU A 16 -11.76 -5.38 25.02
CA LEU A 16 -11.81 -5.49 23.58
C LEU A 16 -10.78 -4.48 23.06
N SER A 17 -9.57 -4.96 22.77
CA SER A 17 -8.62 -4.26 21.91
C SER A 17 -9.32 -4.09 20.57
N ALA A 18 -9.99 -2.96 20.39
CA ALA A 18 -10.44 -2.53 19.08
C ALA A 18 -9.18 -2.49 18.21
N ALA A 19 -9.15 -3.32 17.17
CA ALA A 19 -8.10 -3.32 16.19
C ALA A 19 -8.03 -1.90 15.59
N ALA A 20 -6.97 -1.17 15.93
CA ALA A 20 -6.65 0.15 15.37
C ALA A 20 -6.13 0.00 13.93
N GLY A 21 -6.89 -0.69 13.06
CA GLY A 21 -6.42 -1.10 11.74
C GLY A 21 -6.91 -0.25 10.56
N ALA A 22 -7.70 0.80 10.82
CA ALA A 22 -8.34 1.58 9.76
C ALA A 22 -8.01 3.09 9.77
N GLU A 23 -7.41 3.62 10.84
CA GLU A 23 -7.10 5.06 10.96
C GLU A 23 -5.70 5.42 10.45
N ASP A 24 -4.91 4.44 10.02
CA ASP A 24 -3.50 4.65 9.69
C ASP A 24 -3.28 5.26 8.30
N TYR A 25 -4.25 5.28 7.38
CA TYR A 25 -4.08 5.93 6.06
C TYR A 25 -4.69 7.35 6.07
N PRO A 26 -4.04 8.38 5.49
CA PRO A 26 -2.85 8.35 4.61
C PRO A 26 -1.50 8.24 5.33
N TYR A 27 -1.48 8.05 6.64
CA TYR A 27 -0.26 8.19 7.41
C TYR A 27 0.73 7.03 7.26
N SER A 28 0.35 5.76 7.21
CA SER A 28 1.35 4.68 7.12
C SER A 28 0.86 3.34 6.61
N GLY A 29 1.78 2.62 5.97
CA GLY A 29 1.57 1.24 5.55
C GLY A 29 2.37 0.85 4.32
N TYR A 30 2.07 -0.37 3.85
CA TYR A 30 2.59 -0.93 2.61
C TYR A 30 1.40 -1.20 1.69
N PHE A 31 1.45 -0.69 0.47
CA PHE A 31 0.32 -0.73 -0.44
C PHE A 31 0.77 -1.07 -1.85
N ALA A 32 0.01 -1.94 -2.52
CA ALA A 32 0.20 -2.23 -3.94
C ALA A 32 -0.93 -1.60 -4.75
N THR A 33 -0.61 -1.12 -5.95
CA THR A 33 -1.60 -0.59 -6.88
C THR A 33 -2.51 -1.71 -7.35
N GLY A 34 -3.81 -1.42 -7.33
CA GLY A 34 -4.86 -2.23 -7.90
C GLY A 34 -4.71 -2.34 -9.40
N LEU A 35 -4.74 -3.56 -9.91
CA LEU A 35 -4.79 -3.78 -11.34
C LEU A 35 -6.25 -3.72 -11.79
N PRO A 36 -6.56 -2.98 -12.86
CA PRO A 36 -7.89 -2.99 -13.45
C PRO A 36 -8.34 -4.43 -13.73
N ASP A 37 -9.63 -4.70 -13.52
CA ASP A 37 -10.27 -5.98 -13.81
C ASP A 37 -9.80 -7.21 -13.00
N GLU A 38 -8.84 -7.06 -12.08
CA GLU A 38 -8.39 -8.15 -11.20
C GLU A 38 -9.19 -8.24 -9.90
N SER A 39 -9.26 -9.45 -9.34
CA SER A 39 -9.89 -9.65 -8.02
C SER A 39 -9.05 -9.01 -6.90
N LEU A 40 -9.66 -8.70 -5.75
CA LEU A 40 -8.90 -8.20 -4.59
C LEU A 40 -7.83 -9.19 -4.12
N ASP A 41 -8.11 -10.49 -4.20
CA ASP A 41 -7.16 -11.54 -3.80
C ASP A 41 -5.96 -11.59 -4.76
N ASP A 42 -6.21 -11.49 -6.07
CA ASP A 42 -5.15 -11.37 -7.07
C ASP A 42 -4.36 -10.07 -6.89
N THR A 43 -5.05 -8.97 -6.65
CA THR A 43 -4.38 -7.70 -6.36
C THR A 43 -3.51 -7.78 -5.11
N ARG A 44 -3.92 -8.50 -4.05
CA ARG A 44 -3.05 -8.72 -2.89
C ARG A 44 -1.78 -9.50 -3.23
N LEU A 45 -1.84 -10.41 -4.20
CA LEU A 45 -0.64 -11.11 -4.68
C LEU A 45 0.36 -10.15 -5.33
N SER A 46 -0.08 -9.02 -5.91
CA SER A 46 0.83 -8.06 -6.56
C SER A 46 1.81 -7.40 -5.59
N CYS A 47 1.51 -7.38 -4.29
CA CYS A 47 2.47 -7.00 -3.24
C CYS A 47 3.79 -7.78 -3.28
N ALA A 48 3.79 -8.99 -3.85
CA ALA A 48 5.02 -9.76 -4.09
C ALA A 48 5.97 -9.07 -5.06
N ASN A 49 5.45 -8.33 -6.04
CA ASN A 49 6.21 -7.77 -7.15
C ASN A 49 6.48 -6.28 -7.00
N GLY A 50 5.61 -5.54 -6.31
CA GLY A 50 5.81 -4.11 -6.09
C GLY A 50 4.80 -3.52 -5.13
N PHE A 51 5.23 -2.47 -4.45
CA PHE A 51 4.44 -1.74 -3.47
C PHE A 51 5.10 -0.39 -3.21
N PHE A 52 4.37 0.52 -2.57
CA PHE A 52 4.98 1.65 -1.89
C PHE A 52 4.85 1.50 -0.39
N ARG A 53 5.88 1.95 0.34
CA ARG A 53 5.86 2.13 1.78
C ARG A 53 5.60 3.61 2.05
N GLN A 54 4.55 3.92 2.80
CA GLN A 54 4.26 5.27 3.30
C GLN A 54 4.54 5.31 4.80
N GLY A 55 5.30 6.31 5.25
CA GLY A 55 5.63 6.57 6.64
C GLY A 55 4.73 7.64 7.24
N THR A 56 4.57 7.65 8.57
CA THR A 56 3.63 8.50 9.34
C THR A 56 3.78 10.00 9.12
N ASP A 57 4.92 10.43 8.59
CA ASP A 57 5.22 11.82 8.21
C ASP A 57 4.79 12.17 6.78
N GLY A 58 4.15 11.24 6.08
CA GLY A 58 3.74 11.36 4.67
C GLY A 58 4.84 10.98 3.68
N SER A 59 6.05 10.64 4.14
CA SER A 59 7.11 10.20 3.23
C SER A 59 6.73 8.88 2.57
N PHE A 60 7.03 8.71 1.29
CA PHE A 60 6.82 7.44 0.61
C PHE A 60 8.03 7.01 -0.19
N VAL A 61 8.17 5.69 -0.36
CA VAL A 61 9.16 5.07 -1.24
C VAL A 61 8.49 3.96 -2.02
N ASN A 62 8.65 4.02 -3.34
CA ASN A 62 8.16 3.02 -4.28
C ASN A 62 9.22 1.95 -4.54
N TYR A 63 8.78 0.69 -4.46
CA TYR A 63 9.62 -0.48 -4.60
C TYR A 63 9.06 -1.45 -5.63
N HIS A 64 9.95 -2.12 -6.35
CA HIS A 64 9.62 -3.33 -7.09
C HIS A 64 10.60 -4.45 -6.75
N LEU A 65 10.18 -5.69 -6.97
CA LEU A 65 11.00 -6.89 -6.82
C LEU A 65 12.17 -6.82 -7.81
N ASP A 66 13.38 -7.15 -7.36
CA ASP A 66 14.45 -7.51 -8.28
C ASP A 66 14.17 -8.90 -8.86
N ALA A 67 13.36 -8.93 -9.92
CA ALA A 67 12.95 -10.15 -10.57
C ALA A 67 14.15 -10.94 -11.11
N ALA A 68 15.18 -10.26 -11.64
CA ALA A 68 16.37 -10.92 -12.18
C ALA A 68 17.15 -11.67 -11.08
N ARG A 69 17.29 -11.06 -9.90
CA ARG A 69 17.93 -11.73 -8.76
C ARG A 69 17.08 -12.88 -8.25
N TYR A 70 15.78 -12.66 -8.05
CA TYR A 70 14.87 -13.71 -7.60
C TYR A 70 14.86 -14.90 -8.55
N ASP A 71 14.82 -14.67 -9.86
CA ASP A 71 14.80 -15.76 -10.85
C ASP A 71 16.15 -16.49 -10.93
N SER A 72 17.26 -15.82 -10.58
CA SER A 72 18.59 -16.43 -10.56
C SER A 72 18.83 -17.32 -9.35
N ASP A 73 18.41 -16.91 -8.15
CA ASP A 73 18.79 -17.61 -6.91
C ASP A 73 17.72 -17.63 -5.81
N GLY A 74 16.52 -17.12 -6.09
CA GLY A 74 15.41 -17.06 -5.15
C GLY A 74 15.53 -15.93 -4.11
N THR A 75 16.55 -15.08 -4.18
CA THR A 75 16.70 -13.97 -3.22
C THR A 75 15.59 -12.96 -3.41
N ILE A 76 14.79 -12.75 -2.35
CA ILE A 76 13.76 -11.72 -2.32
C ILE A 76 14.38 -10.41 -1.86
N ARG A 77 14.50 -9.46 -2.78
CA ARG A 77 14.92 -8.09 -2.50
C ARG A 77 14.12 -7.09 -3.34
N TYR A 78 13.90 -5.91 -2.78
CA TYR A 78 13.14 -4.84 -3.36
C TYR A 78 14.03 -3.62 -3.61
N VAL A 79 14.01 -3.10 -4.83
CA VAL A 79 14.82 -1.95 -5.26
C VAL A 79 13.93 -0.72 -5.41
N ARG A 80 14.49 0.45 -5.13
CA ARG A 80 13.78 1.73 -5.14
C ARG A 80 13.66 2.25 -6.56
N TYR A 81 12.50 2.76 -6.94
CA TYR A 81 12.33 3.47 -8.21
C TYR A 81 11.67 4.85 -8.09
N GLY A 82 11.12 5.18 -6.93
CA GLY A 82 10.58 6.49 -6.65
C GLY A 82 10.50 6.77 -5.16
N ALA A 83 10.46 8.04 -4.78
CA ALA A 83 10.22 8.49 -3.43
C ALA A 83 9.74 9.94 -3.41
N GLY A 84 9.04 10.31 -2.35
CA GLY A 84 8.52 11.65 -2.20
C GLY A 84 7.88 11.90 -0.85
N LEU A 85 7.11 12.97 -0.80
CA LEU A 85 6.40 13.40 0.39
C LEU A 85 4.98 13.78 0.03
N CYS A 86 4.04 13.19 0.75
CA CYS A 86 2.64 13.52 0.66
C CYS A 86 2.19 14.37 1.85
N THR A 87 1.31 15.32 1.60
CA THR A 87 0.74 16.19 2.64
C THR A 87 -0.78 16.16 2.55
N LEU A 88 -1.42 15.69 3.62
CA LEU A 88 -2.87 15.76 3.78
C LEU A 88 -3.30 17.22 3.98
N LEU A 89 -4.18 17.70 3.10
CA LEU A 89 -4.72 19.05 3.13
C LEU A 89 -5.76 19.22 4.26
N ASP A 90 -6.21 20.45 4.46
CA ASP A 90 -7.08 20.83 5.59
C ASP A 90 -8.44 20.11 5.57
N ASP A 91 -8.92 19.70 4.39
CA ASP A 91 -10.18 18.96 4.24
C ASP A 91 -10.10 17.49 4.71
N LYS A 92 -8.90 17.02 5.08
CA LYS A 92 -8.61 15.64 5.53
C LYS A 92 -9.01 14.55 4.53
N ARG A 93 -9.25 14.93 3.27
CA ARG A 93 -9.64 14.02 2.19
C ARG A 93 -8.74 14.15 0.97
N THR A 94 -8.02 15.25 0.82
CA THR A 94 -7.11 15.46 -0.29
C THR A 94 -5.68 15.40 0.18
N GLU A 95 -4.87 14.61 -0.53
CA GLU A 95 -3.44 14.50 -0.32
C GLU A 95 -2.71 15.09 -1.54
N ALA A 96 -1.66 15.88 -1.29
CA ALA A 96 -0.77 16.38 -2.33
C ALA A 96 0.59 15.68 -2.18
N CYS A 97 0.94 14.85 -3.16
CA CYS A 97 2.15 14.04 -3.18
C CYS A 97 3.16 14.64 -4.16
N LYS A 98 4.30 15.09 -3.63
CA LYS A 98 5.41 15.59 -4.44
C LYS A 98 6.49 14.52 -4.59
N MET A 99 6.87 14.23 -5.82
CA MET A 99 8.02 13.37 -6.11
C MET A 99 9.33 14.11 -5.83
N GLU A 100 10.14 13.56 -4.93
CA GLU A 100 11.49 14.08 -4.63
C GLU A 100 12.57 13.31 -5.39
N PHE A 101 12.28 12.06 -5.74
CA PHE A 101 13.14 11.16 -6.48
C PHE A 101 12.31 10.25 -7.38
N SER A 102 12.74 10.07 -8.62
CA SER A 102 12.22 9.04 -9.53
C SER A 102 13.35 8.56 -10.45
N THR A 103 13.28 7.31 -10.89
CA THR A 103 14.10 6.82 -12.01
C THR A 103 13.67 7.42 -13.35
N GLU A 104 12.49 8.05 -13.38
CA GLU A 104 11.96 8.84 -14.49
C GLU A 104 12.19 10.33 -14.21
N PRO A 105 13.23 10.98 -14.77
CA PRO A 105 13.60 12.34 -14.38
C PRO A 105 12.50 13.38 -14.58
N GLN A 106 11.59 13.15 -15.51
CA GLN A 106 10.43 14.00 -15.79
C GLN A 106 9.40 14.03 -14.65
N GLU A 107 9.39 13.02 -13.77
CA GLU A 107 8.47 12.96 -12.63
C GLU A 107 9.00 13.77 -11.43
N ILE A 108 10.29 14.11 -11.40
CA ILE A 108 10.90 14.77 -10.25
C ILE A 108 10.34 16.19 -10.12
N GLY A 109 9.72 16.46 -8.97
CA GLY A 109 9.08 17.72 -8.66
C GLY A 109 7.62 17.82 -9.09
N GLU A 110 7.09 16.83 -9.82
CA GLU A 110 5.66 16.72 -10.12
C GLU A 110 4.86 16.56 -8.83
N ILE A 111 3.64 17.11 -8.85
CA ILE A 111 2.69 17.04 -7.74
C ILE A 111 1.48 16.28 -8.23
N TYR A 112 1.21 15.14 -7.60
CA TYR A 112 -0.01 14.38 -7.78
C TYR A 112 -0.99 14.76 -6.67
N VAL A 113 -2.27 14.89 -7.02
CA VAL A 113 -3.32 15.24 -6.06
C VAL A 113 -4.32 14.10 -5.98
N ASP A 114 -4.39 13.49 -4.80
CA ASP A 114 -5.21 12.32 -4.54
C ASP A 114 -6.40 12.73 -3.70
N VAL A 115 -7.61 12.41 -4.15
CA VAL A 115 -8.82 12.55 -3.33
C VAL A 115 -9.19 11.16 -2.80
N ILE A 116 -9.17 11.03 -1.48
CA ILE A 116 -9.56 9.84 -0.75
C ILE A 116 -11.09 9.69 -0.82
N GLU A 117 -11.53 8.67 -1.53
CA GLU A 117 -12.94 8.31 -1.67
C GLU A 117 -13.39 7.36 -0.55
N SER A 118 -12.56 6.37 -0.22
CA SER A 118 -12.81 5.48 0.92
C SER A 118 -11.52 4.82 1.43
N VAL A 119 -11.48 4.59 2.74
CA VAL A 119 -10.44 3.79 3.40
C VAL A 119 -11.13 2.60 4.07
N ASP A 120 -10.92 1.42 3.52
CA ASP A 120 -11.32 0.14 4.09
C ASP A 120 -10.10 -0.52 4.77
N PRO A 121 -10.27 -1.52 5.65
CA PRO A 121 -9.14 -2.21 6.29
C PRO A 121 -8.11 -2.76 5.28
N ASP A 122 -8.61 -3.27 4.15
CA ASP A 122 -7.82 -4.00 3.17
C ASP A 122 -7.46 -3.19 1.92
N ARG A 123 -8.09 -2.02 1.72
CA ARG A 123 -7.92 -1.22 0.51
C ARG A 123 -8.25 0.24 0.70
N ILE A 124 -7.71 1.07 -0.18
CA ILE A 124 -8.01 2.49 -0.32
C ILE A 124 -8.51 2.73 -1.75
N LEU A 125 -9.50 3.61 -1.90
CA LEU A 125 -9.93 4.11 -3.20
C LEU A 125 -9.56 5.58 -3.32
N LEU A 126 -8.80 5.93 -4.36
CA LEU A 126 -8.37 7.28 -4.67
C LEU A 126 -8.90 7.72 -6.03
N ALA A 127 -9.16 9.01 -6.17
CA ALA A 127 -9.33 9.71 -7.43
C ALA A 127 -8.11 10.62 -7.67
N TYR A 128 -7.46 10.49 -8.83
CA TYR A 128 -6.28 11.27 -9.18
C TYR A 128 -6.62 12.55 -9.94
N PHE A 129 -5.87 13.60 -9.62
CA PHE A 129 -5.93 14.89 -10.29
C PHE A 129 -4.52 15.46 -10.46
N ASP A 130 -4.32 16.21 -11.55
CA ASP A 130 -3.05 16.89 -11.81
C ASP A 130 -2.93 18.16 -10.94
N THR A 131 -4.06 18.70 -10.46
CA THR A 131 -4.08 19.96 -9.72
C THR A 131 -5.09 20.01 -8.57
N ILE A 132 -4.76 20.77 -7.52
CA ILE A 132 -5.66 21.01 -6.37
C ILE A 132 -7.00 21.63 -6.79
N PRO A 133 -7.06 22.63 -7.70
CA PRO A 133 -8.34 23.18 -8.16
C PRO A 133 -9.26 22.14 -8.82
N GLU A 134 -8.72 21.17 -9.56
CA GLU A 134 -9.50 20.10 -10.17
C GLU A 134 -10.07 19.15 -9.12
N ALA A 135 -9.24 18.73 -8.15
CA ALA A 135 -9.67 17.94 -7.01
C ALA A 135 -10.80 18.63 -6.22
N TRP A 136 -10.68 19.93 -5.97
CA TRP A 136 -11.73 20.70 -5.30
C TRP A 136 -13.01 20.86 -6.14
N ALA A 137 -12.87 21.00 -7.47
CA ALA A 137 -14.02 21.02 -8.35
C ALA A 137 -14.78 19.68 -8.32
N TYR A 138 -14.05 18.56 -8.28
CA TYR A 138 -14.61 17.22 -8.10
C TYR A 138 -15.33 17.06 -6.76
N ILE A 139 -14.69 17.43 -5.65
CA ILE A 139 -15.28 17.37 -4.31
C ILE A 139 -16.56 18.22 -4.23
N ALA A 140 -16.60 19.35 -4.93
CA ALA A 140 -17.78 20.22 -5.03
C ALA A 140 -18.88 19.69 -5.98
N GLY A 141 -18.70 18.52 -6.60
CA GLY A 141 -19.63 17.91 -7.55
C GLY A 141 -19.74 18.65 -8.88
N LYS A 142 -18.71 19.43 -9.25
CA LYS A 142 -18.70 20.27 -10.47
C LYS A 142 -18.10 19.56 -11.68
N THR A 143 -17.44 18.43 -11.49
CA THR A 143 -16.85 17.61 -12.56
C THR A 143 -17.43 16.21 -12.54
N ALA A 144 -17.28 15.49 -13.66
CA ALA A 144 -17.62 14.07 -13.71
C ALA A 144 -16.73 13.27 -12.75
N ARG A 145 -17.25 12.13 -12.28
CA ARG A 145 -16.46 11.21 -11.47
C ARG A 145 -15.32 10.63 -12.32
N PRO A 146 -14.05 10.77 -11.90
CA PRO A 146 -12.94 10.15 -12.60
C PRO A 146 -12.93 8.63 -12.37
N ASP A 147 -12.07 7.95 -13.11
CA ASP A 147 -11.73 6.57 -12.78
C ASP A 147 -11.04 6.54 -11.41
N LEU A 148 -11.40 5.53 -10.62
CA LEU A 148 -10.83 5.34 -9.29
C LEU A 148 -9.70 4.33 -9.35
N THR A 149 -8.62 4.64 -8.66
CA THR A 149 -7.55 3.69 -8.43
C THR A 149 -7.73 3.05 -7.07
N THR A 150 -7.64 1.73 -7.05
CA THR A 150 -7.60 0.97 -5.81
C THR A 150 -6.16 0.80 -5.39
N PHE A 151 -5.86 0.96 -4.12
CA PHE A 151 -4.64 0.44 -3.51
C PHE A 151 -5.02 -0.63 -2.51
N VAL A 152 -4.33 -1.77 -2.52
CA VAL A 152 -4.55 -2.82 -1.54
C VAL A 152 -3.46 -2.77 -0.49
N ARG A 153 -3.83 -3.02 0.76
CA ARG A 153 -2.86 -3.14 1.85
C ARG A 153 -2.12 -4.48 1.74
N CYS A 154 -0.79 -4.43 1.73
CA CYS A 154 0.04 -5.62 1.74
C CYS A 154 0.00 -6.28 3.12
N THR A 155 -0.88 -7.27 3.26
CA THR A 155 -1.16 -7.91 4.55
C THR A 155 0.09 -8.57 5.13
N GLY A 156 0.40 -8.25 6.38
CA GLY A 156 1.57 -8.78 7.09
C GLY A 156 2.89 -8.07 6.78
N PHE A 157 2.91 -7.14 5.82
CA PHE A 157 4.09 -6.30 5.60
C PHE A 157 4.20 -5.31 6.75
N THR A 158 5.32 -5.38 7.45
CA THR A 158 5.70 -4.49 8.56
C THR A 158 7.17 -4.13 8.39
N ASP A 159 7.64 -3.06 9.01
CA ASP A 159 9.07 -2.71 8.97
C ASP A 159 9.96 -3.84 9.50
N ALA A 160 9.45 -4.65 10.44
CA ALA A 160 10.15 -5.84 10.93
C ALA A 160 10.17 -6.97 9.89
N ALA A 161 9.04 -7.29 9.27
CA ALA A 161 8.94 -8.36 8.26
C ALA A 161 9.72 -8.02 6.98
N MET A 162 9.74 -6.73 6.60
CA MET A 162 10.46 -6.25 5.42
C MET A 162 11.93 -5.92 5.69
N SER A 163 12.38 -6.02 6.95
CA SER A 163 13.76 -5.76 7.33
C SER A 163 14.71 -6.71 6.63
N GLY A 164 15.68 -6.18 5.88
CA GLY A 164 16.62 -6.97 5.09
C GLY A 164 16.16 -7.31 3.66
N HIS A 165 14.90 -7.01 3.31
CA HIS A 165 14.38 -7.16 1.94
C HIS A 165 14.33 -5.82 1.18
N LEU A 166 14.15 -4.71 1.88
CA LEU A 166 14.21 -3.37 1.29
C LEU A 166 15.68 -2.95 1.09
N THR A 167 16.02 -2.50 -0.11
CA THR A 167 17.38 -2.05 -0.44
C THR A 167 17.40 -0.55 -0.73
N GLU A 168 18.57 0.07 -0.60
CA GLU A 168 18.82 1.45 -1.06
C GLU A 168 19.25 1.51 -2.54
N GLU A 169 19.31 0.36 -3.22
CA GLU A 169 19.67 0.30 -4.63
C GLU A 169 18.55 0.91 -5.47
N VAL A 170 18.97 1.72 -6.45
CA VAL A 170 18.07 2.36 -7.41
C VAL A 170 17.90 1.42 -8.60
N SER A 171 16.65 1.22 -9.01
CA SER A 171 16.32 0.42 -10.17
C SER A 171 17.02 0.95 -11.43
N GLY A 172 17.58 0.03 -12.21
CA GLY A 172 18.06 0.29 -13.55
C GLY A 172 17.06 -0.10 -14.64
N LEU A 173 15.84 -0.51 -14.28
CA LEU A 173 14.81 -0.89 -15.25
C LEU A 173 14.22 0.35 -15.93
N SER A 174 13.86 0.19 -17.22
CA SER A 174 12.99 1.15 -17.90
C SER A 174 11.58 1.13 -17.30
N ILE A 175 10.77 2.15 -17.58
CA ILE A 175 9.35 2.16 -17.18
C ILE A 175 8.60 0.92 -17.68
N ASP A 176 8.79 0.54 -18.95
CA ASP A 176 8.13 -0.62 -19.55
C ASP A 176 8.53 -1.94 -18.85
N ASP A 177 9.83 -2.11 -18.56
CA ASP A 177 10.32 -3.30 -17.87
C ASP A 177 9.85 -3.36 -16.42
N ARG A 178 9.77 -2.20 -15.74
CA ARG A 178 9.27 -2.09 -14.37
C ARG A 178 7.77 -2.42 -14.33
N ASP A 179 6.99 -1.88 -15.26
CA ASP A 179 5.55 -2.14 -15.35
C ASP A 179 5.28 -3.63 -15.62
N ALA A 180 6.11 -4.28 -16.44
CA ALA A 180 6.03 -5.73 -16.67
C ALA A 180 6.33 -6.56 -15.40
N VAL A 181 7.20 -6.07 -14.50
CA VAL A 181 7.44 -6.71 -13.20
C VAL A 181 6.24 -6.50 -12.28
N MET A 182 5.72 -5.27 -12.17
CA MET A 182 4.68 -4.90 -11.21
C MET A 182 3.29 -5.40 -11.61
N SER A 183 3.04 -5.54 -12.92
CA SER A 183 1.74 -5.92 -13.49
C SER A 183 1.88 -7.17 -14.37
N PRO A 184 2.31 -8.31 -13.81
CA PRO A 184 2.41 -9.52 -14.60
C PRO A 184 1.01 -10.00 -15.01
N GLU A 185 0.94 -10.82 -16.05
CA GLU A 185 -0.29 -11.56 -16.35
C GLU A 185 -0.67 -12.45 -15.16
N PHE A 186 -1.95 -12.40 -14.75
CA PHE A 186 -2.48 -13.25 -13.69
C PHE A 186 -2.88 -14.62 -14.22
N ASN A 187 -1.88 -15.48 -14.42
CA ASN A 187 -2.03 -16.91 -14.76
C ASN A 187 -1.63 -17.80 -13.57
N GLU A 188 -1.76 -19.12 -13.71
CA GLU A 188 -1.46 -20.07 -12.62
C GLU A 188 0.01 -19.95 -12.15
N THR A 189 0.94 -19.82 -13.08
CA THR A 189 2.37 -19.73 -12.81
C THR A 189 2.72 -18.47 -12.04
N SER A 190 2.23 -17.30 -12.48
CA SER A 190 2.52 -16.04 -11.81
C SER A 190 1.88 -15.97 -10.42
N ARG A 191 0.64 -16.44 -10.26
CA ARG A 191 -0.02 -16.54 -8.95
C ARG A 191 0.77 -17.43 -7.99
N ALA A 192 1.22 -18.60 -8.45
CA ALA A 192 2.03 -19.51 -7.63
C ALA A 192 3.37 -18.87 -7.22
N ARG A 193 4.04 -18.15 -8.14
CA ARG A 193 5.28 -17.40 -7.84
C ARG A 193 5.04 -16.32 -6.80
N MET A 194 4.05 -15.44 -7.01
CA MET A 194 3.72 -14.35 -6.08
C MET A 194 3.35 -14.89 -4.70
N LYS A 195 2.52 -15.94 -4.64
CA LYS A 195 2.18 -16.60 -3.39
C LYS A 195 3.43 -17.16 -2.70
N GLY A 196 4.32 -17.83 -3.43
CA GLY A 196 5.56 -18.39 -2.87
C GLY A 196 6.52 -17.32 -2.33
N ILE A 197 6.54 -16.12 -2.91
CA ILE A 197 7.28 -14.96 -2.38
C ILE A 197 6.64 -14.47 -1.08
N LEU A 198 5.32 -14.28 -1.07
CA LEU A 198 4.59 -13.80 0.12
C LEU A 198 4.68 -14.78 1.29
N ASP A 199 4.57 -16.08 1.02
CA ASP A 199 4.73 -17.13 2.05
C ASP A 199 6.13 -17.11 2.70
N GLN A 200 7.16 -16.63 1.98
CA GLN A 200 8.52 -16.48 2.52
C GLN A 200 8.70 -15.18 3.31
N LEU A 201 8.11 -14.08 2.86
CA LEU A 201 8.21 -12.75 3.50
C LEU A 201 7.41 -12.66 4.78
N VAL A 202 6.21 -13.24 4.77
CA VAL A 202 5.27 -13.21 5.89
C VAL A 202 4.90 -14.65 6.23
N PRO A 203 5.82 -15.41 6.84
CA PRO A 203 5.50 -16.77 7.24
C PRO A 203 4.30 -16.71 8.20
N ASN A 204 3.22 -17.38 7.80
CA ASN A 204 2.02 -17.49 8.64
C ASN A 204 2.45 -17.98 10.04
N PRO A 205 2.05 -17.28 11.11
CA PRO A 205 2.39 -17.69 12.48
C PRO A 205 1.85 -19.08 12.83
#